data_AF-A0AA51C9Y3-F1
#
_entry.id   AF-A0AA51C9Y3-F1
#
_cell.length_a   1.000
_cell.length_b   1.000
_cell.length_c   1.000
_cell.angle_alpha   90.00
_cell.angle_beta   90.00
_cell.angle_gamma   90.00
#
_symmetry.space_group_name_H-M   'P 1'
#
loop_
_entity.id
_entity.type
_entity.pdbx_description
1 polymer ?
#
loop_
_entity_poly.entity_id
_entity_poly.type
_entity_poly.pdbx_seq_one_letter_code
_entity_poly.pdbx_strand_id
1 'polypeptide(L)'
;MFTALALIAGALIIICISINGQLANKVGLIQAGMTNFFVGLISSIVYVFIVSGFSFGNLSVFEKNIPVYYFLGGLIGSLIMVLNSLVIRKLSAVYVTILVFLGQLATGMVIDYSKFRMLSMGKIIGGILIIVGLYCYIKGDRKQQEPQDVLA
;
A
#
# COMPACT_ATOMS: atom_id res chain seq x y z
N MET A 1 11.76 -18.03 -5.05
CA MET A 1 12.21 -17.69 -3.67
C MET A 1 11.52 -16.44 -3.11
N PHE A 2 11.20 -15.41 -3.89
CA PHE A 2 10.53 -14.19 -3.38
C PHE A 2 8.99 -14.24 -3.26
N THR A 3 8.36 -15.30 -3.76
CA THR A 3 6.88 -15.42 -3.77
C THR A 3 6.29 -15.51 -2.37
N ALA A 4 6.92 -16.23 -1.45
CA ALA A 4 6.48 -16.30 -0.05
C ALA A 4 6.56 -14.94 0.66
N LEU A 5 7.64 -14.18 0.42
CA LEU A 5 7.78 -12.81 0.93
C LEU A 5 6.69 -11.89 0.37
N ALA A 6 6.35 -12.02 -0.92
CA ALA A 6 5.27 -11.25 -1.53
C ALA A 6 3.90 -11.55 -0.90
N LEU A 7 3.63 -12.83 -0.56
CA LEU A 7 2.40 -13.20 0.16
C LEU A 7 2.34 -12.58 1.56
N ILE A 8 3.45 -12.65 2.31
CA ILE A 8 3.54 -12.04 3.63
C ILE A 8 3.37 -10.52 3.54
N ALA A 9 4.03 -9.87 2.57
CA ALA A 9 3.87 -8.43 2.34
C ALA A 9 2.41 -8.05 2.05
N GLY A 10 1.71 -8.83 1.21
CA GLY A 10 0.29 -8.63 0.95
C GLY A 10 -0.59 -8.72 2.21
N ALA A 11 -0.35 -9.73 3.05
CA ALA A 11 -1.05 -9.88 4.32
C ALA A 11 -0.79 -8.68 5.26
N LEU A 12 0.47 -8.25 5.38
CA LEU A 12 0.85 -7.09 6.19
C LEU A 12 0.23 -5.79 5.67
N ILE A 13 0.11 -5.61 4.35
CA ILE A 13 -0.53 -4.44 3.74
C ILE A 13 -1.99 -4.33 4.19
N ILE A 14 -2.75 -5.44 4.14
CA ILE A 14 -4.17 -5.44 4.54
C ILE A 14 -4.31 -5.13 6.04
N ILE A 15 -3.45 -5.72 6.88
CA ILE A 15 -3.43 -5.46 8.33
C ILE A 15 -3.12 -3.98 8.58
N CYS A 16 -2.10 -3.43 7.91
CA CYS A 16 -1.70 -2.03 8.04
C CYS A 16 -2.83 -1.07 7.64
N ILE A 17 -3.46 -1.30 6.48
CA ILE A 17 -4.60 -0.50 6.00
C ILE A 17 -5.76 -0.54 7.01
N SER A 18 -6.04 -1.73 7.57
CA SER A 18 -7.12 -1.91 8.55
C SER A 18 -6.85 -1.20 9.87
N ILE A 19 -5.64 -1.35 10.43
CA ILE A 19 -5.24 -0.68 11.68
C ILE A 19 -5.22 0.84 11.50
N ASN A 20 -4.62 1.34 10.42
CA ASN A 20 -4.54 2.78 10.15
C ASN A 20 -5.91 3.41 9.87
N GLY A 21 -6.80 2.68 9.23
CA GLY A 21 -8.20 3.08 9.05
C GLY A 21 -8.93 3.21 10.39
N GLN A 22 -8.82 2.19 11.23
CA GLN A 22 -9.44 2.21 12.57
C GLN A 22 -8.85 3.31 13.46
N LEU A 23 -7.54 3.51 13.42
CA LEU A 23 -6.88 4.57 14.17
C LEU A 23 -7.37 5.96 13.70
N ALA A 24 -7.46 6.17 12.38
CA ALA A 24 -7.99 7.42 11.81
C ALA A 24 -9.43 7.70 12.22
N ASN A 25 -10.27 6.66 12.36
CA ASN A 25 -11.62 6.79 12.87
C ASN A 25 -11.69 7.17 14.35
N LYS A 26 -10.72 6.74 15.17
CA LYS A 26 -10.71 6.99 16.62
C LYS A 26 -10.10 8.34 16.99
N VAL A 27 -8.95 8.68 16.42
CA VAL A 27 -8.16 9.86 16.84
C VAL A 27 -8.15 10.99 15.81
N GLY A 28 -8.69 10.76 14.60
CA GLY A 28 -8.65 11.70 13.49
C GLY A 28 -7.53 11.37 12.49
N LEU A 29 -7.70 11.87 11.27
CA LEU A 29 -6.82 11.55 10.13
C LEU A 29 -5.38 12.07 10.33
N ILE A 30 -5.23 13.28 10.86
CA ILE A 30 -3.91 13.91 11.08
C ILE A 30 -3.16 13.18 12.20
N GLN A 31 -3.80 12.95 13.35
CA GLN A 31 -3.17 12.21 14.46
C GLN A 31 -2.78 10.79 14.02
N ALA A 32 -3.67 10.07 13.33
CA ALA A 32 -3.36 8.73 12.84
C ALA A 32 -2.20 8.73 11.84
N GLY A 33 -2.13 9.73 10.95
CA GLY A 33 -1.01 9.94 10.05
C GLY A 33 0.30 10.16 10.81
N MET A 34 0.31 11.10 11.75
CA MET A 34 1.49 11.37 12.59
C MET A 34 1.95 10.13 13.35
N THR A 35 1.04 9.38 13.96
CA THR A 35 1.38 8.12 14.65
C THR A 35 1.99 7.10 13.68
N ASN A 36 1.39 6.92 12.49
CA ASN A 36 1.90 5.98 11.49
C ASN A 36 3.31 6.35 11.01
N PHE A 37 3.56 7.64 10.72
CA PHE A 37 4.88 8.11 10.32
C PHE A 37 5.91 8.05 11.45
N PHE A 38 5.49 8.32 12.69
CA PHE A 38 6.36 8.23 13.86
C PHE A 38 6.80 6.79 14.13
N VAL A 39 5.87 5.83 14.10
CA VAL A 39 6.18 4.39 14.22
C VAL A 39 7.04 3.93 13.03
N GLY A 40 6.74 4.41 11.82
CA GLY A 40 7.56 4.17 10.63
C GLY A 40 8.99 4.68 10.77
N LEU A 41 9.19 5.86 11.36
CA LEU A 41 10.50 6.44 11.62
C LEU A 41 11.28 5.59 12.63
N ILE A 42 10.68 5.25 13.77
CA ILE A 42 11.32 4.42 14.81
C ILE A 42 11.70 3.06 14.23
N SER A 43 10.77 2.39 13.54
CA SER A 43 11.04 1.07 12.93
C SER A 43 12.14 1.14 11.87
N SER A 44 12.20 2.21 11.07
CA SER A 44 13.27 2.41 10.09
C SER A 44 14.64 2.60 10.76
N ILE A 45 14.71 3.36 11.85
CA ILE A 45 15.96 3.53 12.62
C ILE A 45 16.42 2.18 13.19
N VAL A 46 15.52 1.43 13.82
CA VAL A 46 15.83 0.09 14.37
C VAL A 46 16.29 -0.85 13.26
N TYR A 47 15.62 -0.85 12.11
CA TYR A 47 16.00 -1.67 10.96
C TYR A 47 17.42 -1.34 10.47
N VAL A 48 17.73 -0.05 10.26
CA VAL A 48 19.07 0.38 9.82
C VAL A 48 20.13 -0.01 10.86
N PHE A 49 19.82 0.13 12.15
CA PHE A 49 20.73 -0.22 13.24
C PHE A 49 21.06 -1.72 13.27
N ILE A 50 20.06 -2.59 13.08
CA ILE A 50 20.25 -4.04 13.00
C ILE A 50 21.06 -4.42 11.76
N VAL A 51 20.70 -3.89 10.58
CA VAL A 51 21.37 -4.23 9.31
C VAL A 51 22.81 -3.72 9.26
N SER A 52 23.10 -2.61 9.94
CA SER A 52 24.46 -2.05 10.04
C SER A 52 25.32 -2.76 11.10
N GLY A 53 24.84 -3.87 11.67
CA GLY A 53 25.59 -4.66 12.65
C GLY A 53 25.80 -3.92 13.97
N PHE A 54 24.81 -3.14 14.42
CA PHE A 54 24.89 -2.29 15.62
C PHE A 54 25.99 -1.23 15.57
N SER A 55 26.54 -0.96 14.39
CA SER A 55 27.47 0.13 14.15
C SER A 55 26.73 1.26 13.43
N PHE A 56 26.87 2.48 13.95
CA PHE A 56 26.56 3.65 13.14
C PHE A 56 27.66 3.77 12.09
N GLY A 57 27.42 3.17 10.92
CA GLY A 57 28.34 3.24 9.79
C GLY A 57 28.70 4.68 9.43
N ASN A 58 29.78 4.85 8.67
CA ASN A 58 30.30 6.15 8.27
C ASN A 58 29.18 7.01 7.64
N LEU A 59 28.90 8.19 8.23
CA LEU A 59 27.79 9.08 7.84
C LEU A 59 28.01 9.78 6.48
N SER A 60 28.90 9.25 5.65
CA SER A 60 29.28 9.76 4.33
C SER A 60 28.12 9.72 3.31
N VAL A 61 26.98 9.12 3.65
CA VAL A 61 25.75 9.23 2.86
C VAL A 61 25.23 10.67 2.82
N PHE A 62 25.44 11.47 3.88
CA PHE A 62 25.06 12.89 3.88
C PHE A 62 25.99 13.78 3.05
N GLU A 63 27.17 13.27 2.66
CA GLU A 63 28.10 13.97 1.77
C GLU A 63 27.74 13.79 0.30
N LYS A 64 26.87 12.82 -0.04
CA LYS A 64 26.37 12.64 -1.39
C LYS A 64 25.27 13.67 -1.68
N ASN A 65 25.39 14.36 -2.81
CA ASN A 65 24.31 15.16 -3.40
C ASN A 65 23.15 14.26 -3.83
N ILE A 66 22.26 13.91 -2.90
CA ILE A 66 21.07 13.11 -3.16
C ILE A 66 20.02 14.01 -3.85
N PRO A 67 19.53 13.65 -5.05
CA PRO A 67 18.50 14.42 -5.72
C PRO A 67 17.22 14.60 -4.88
N VAL A 68 16.68 15.81 -4.86
CA VAL A 68 15.52 16.18 -4.01
C VAL A 68 14.27 15.34 -4.32
N TYR A 69 14.11 14.84 -5.56
CA TYR A 69 12.96 14.01 -5.92
C TYR A 69 12.87 12.68 -5.17
N TYR A 70 13.97 12.17 -4.59
CA TYR A 70 13.93 10.96 -3.75
C TYR A 70 13.11 11.16 -2.46
N PHE A 71 13.00 12.40 -1.98
CA PHE A 71 12.21 12.74 -0.78
C PHE A 71 10.71 12.81 -1.06
N LEU A 72 10.29 12.86 -2.35
CA LEU A 72 8.86 12.84 -2.72
C LEU A 72 8.17 11.52 -2.34
N GLY A 73 8.93 10.44 -2.13
CA GLY A 73 8.38 9.16 -1.68
C GLY A 73 7.63 9.27 -0.34
N GLY A 74 8.14 10.09 0.59
CA GLY A 74 7.47 10.32 1.88
C GLY A 74 6.15 11.08 1.72
N LEU A 75 6.13 12.10 0.86
CA LEU A 75 4.93 12.88 0.54
C LEU A 75 3.86 12.01 -0.12
N ILE A 76 4.24 11.24 -1.14
CA ILE A 76 3.33 10.32 -1.86
C ILE A 76 2.81 9.24 -0.90
N GLY A 77 3.68 8.67 -0.07
CA GLY A 77 3.29 7.68 0.93
C GLY A 77 2.28 8.22 1.94
N SER A 78 2.43 9.48 2.36
CA SER A 78 1.48 10.13 3.27
C SER A 78 0.12 10.33 2.64
N LEU A 79 0.11 10.77 1.37
CA LEU A 79 -1.12 10.90 0.61
C LEU A 79 -1.83 9.55 0.43
N ILE A 80 -1.10 8.49 0.10
CA ILE A 80 -1.66 7.14 -0.03
C ILE A 80 -2.28 6.68 1.29
N MET A 81 -1.58 6.89 2.41
CA MET A 81 -2.09 6.53 3.74
C MET A 81 -3.41 7.26 4.05
N VAL A 82 -3.46 8.57 3.81
CA VAL A 82 -4.68 9.37 3.97
C VAL A 82 -5.81 8.86 3.10
N LEU A 83 -5.56 8.65 1.80
CA LEU A 83 -6.57 8.16 0.86
C LEU A 83 -7.11 6.79 1.29
N ASN A 84 -6.23 5.86 1.69
CA ASN A 84 -6.63 4.55 2.18
C ASN A 84 -7.51 4.63 3.43
N SER A 85 -7.12 5.46 4.41
CA SER A 85 -7.92 5.69 5.63
C SER A 85 -9.27 6.37 5.36
N LEU A 86 -9.40 7.14 4.28
CA LEU A 86 -10.69 7.71 3.87
C LEU A 86 -11.56 6.69 3.13
N VAL A 87 -10.97 5.92 2.20
CA VAL A 87 -11.71 4.97 1.36
C VAL A 87 -12.21 3.79 2.19
N ILE A 88 -11.44 3.33 3.19
CA ILE A 88 -11.83 2.22 4.07
C ILE A 88 -13.06 2.52 4.94
N ARG A 89 -13.43 3.80 5.10
CA ARG A 89 -14.68 4.19 5.78
C ARG A 89 -15.91 3.91 4.93
N LYS A 90 -15.74 3.76 3.62
CA LYS A 90 -16.82 3.53 2.63
C LYS A 90 -16.78 2.13 2.04
N LEU A 91 -15.60 1.51 1.99
CA LEU A 91 -15.36 0.22 1.35
C LEU A 91 -14.64 -0.71 2.32
N SER A 92 -14.87 -2.02 2.21
CA SER A 92 -14.10 -3.03 2.96
C SER A 92 -12.60 -2.94 2.63
N ALA A 93 -11.75 -3.40 3.56
CA ALA A 93 -10.30 -3.40 3.37
C ALA A 93 -9.84 -4.17 2.11
N VAL A 94 -10.60 -5.19 1.70
CA VAL A 94 -10.34 -5.97 0.48
C VAL A 94 -10.50 -5.10 -0.76
N TYR A 95 -11.60 -4.35 -0.86
CA TYR A 95 -11.82 -3.42 -1.98
C TYR A 95 -10.73 -2.35 -2.07
N VAL A 96 -10.36 -1.75 -0.94
CA VAL A 96 -9.29 -0.75 -0.88
C VAL A 96 -7.98 -1.33 -1.41
N THR A 97 -7.63 -2.53 -0.94
CA THR A 97 -6.36 -3.17 -1.32
C THR A 97 -6.31 -3.53 -2.80
N ILE A 98 -7.40 -4.04 -3.38
CA ILE A 98 -7.45 -4.36 -4.82
C ILE A 98 -7.35 -3.08 -5.66
N LEU A 99 -8.04 -2.01 -5.28
CA LEU A 99 -7.94 -0.70 -5.94
C LEU A 99 -6.51 -0.15 -5.90
N VAL A 100 -5.85 -0.24 -4.73
CA VAL A 100 -4.45 0.16 -4.57
C VAL A 100 -3.54 -0.66 -5.49
N PHE A 101 -3.72 -1.99 -5.55
CA PHE A 101 -2.93 -2.83 -6.46
C PHE A 101 -3.13 -2.48 -7.93
N LEU A 102 -4.37 -2.18 -8.36
CA LEU A 102 -4.63 -1.72 -9.72
C LEU A 102 -3.91 -0.41 -10.02
N GLY A 103 -3.96 0.56 -9.10
CA GLY A 103 -3.24 1.82 -9.24
C GLY A 103 -1.73 1.64 -9.32
N GLN A 104 -1.15 0.78 -8.48
CA GLN A 104 0.28 0.45 -8.50
C GLN A 104 0.68 -0.25 -9.81
N LEU A 105 -0.12 -1.19 -10.29
CA LEU A 105 0.11 -1.92 -11.55
C LEU A 105 0.03 -0.98 -12.75
N ALA A 106 -0.99 -0.12 -12.83
CA ALA A 106 -1.12 0.88 -13.88
C ALA A 106 0.04 1.88 -13.87
N THR A 107 0.40 2.40 -12.70
CA THR A 107 1.54 3.32 -12.54
C THR A 107 2.85 2.65 -12.95
N GLY A 108 3.05 1.39 -12.56
CA GLY A 108 4.20 0.59 -12.96
C GLY A 108 4.31 0.44 -14.48
N MET A 109 3.21 0.16 -15.17
CA MET A 109 3.18 0.10 -16.65
C MET A 109 3.53 1.44 -17.30
N VAL A 110 3.01 2.56 -16.75
CA VAL A 110 3.31 3.90 -17.27
C VAL A 110 4.80 4.21 -17.13
N ILE A 111 5.39 3.89 -15.98
CA ILE A 111 6.83 4.09 -15.73
C ILE A 111 7.66 3.22 -16.68
N ASP A 112 7.30 1.94 -16.85
CA ASP A 112 8.02 1.03 -17.74
C ASP A 112 7.97 1.50 -19.20
N TYR A 113 6.79 1.92 -19.66
CA TYR A 113 6.64 2.44 -21.01
C TYR A 113 7.42 3.74 -21.19
N SER A 114 7.38 4.65 -20.21
CA SER A 114 8.11 5.92 -20.27
C SER A 114 9.63 5.73 -20.29
N LYS A 115 10.18 4.74 -19.56
CA LYS A 115 11.64 4.51 -19.48
C LYS A 115 12.18 3.57 -20.54
N PHE A 116 11.46 2.48 -20.79
CA PHE A 116 11.95 1.37 -21.61
C PHE A 116 11.18 1.20 -22.92
N ARG A 117 10.07 1.93 -23.12
CA ARG A 117 9.14 1.77 -24.27
C ARG A 117 8.64 0.34 -24.46
N MET A 118 8.68 -0.46 -23.39
CA MET A 118 8.24 -1.86 -23.39
C MET A 118 7.01 -1.99 -22.51
N LEU A 119 5.96 -2.61 -23.06
CA LEU A 119 4.80 -3.06 -22.30
C LEU A 119 4.83 -4.58 -22.24
N SER A 120 4.99 -5.12 -21.03
CA SER A 120 4.92 -6.55 -20.81
C SER A 120 3.48 -7.04 -20.91
N MET A 121 3.21 -7.94 -21.85
CA MET A 121 1.89 -8.57 -21.99
C MET A 121 1.45 -9.28 -20.71
N GLY A 122 2.40 -9.82 -19.94
CA GLY A 122 2.11 -10.45 -18.65
C GLY A 122 1.49 -9.47 -17.64
N LYS A 123 1.92 -8.20 -17.63
CA LYS A 123 1.34 -7.18 -16.75
C LYS A 123 -0.09 -6.86 -17.14
N ILE A 124 -0.38 -6.81 -18.46
CA ILE A 124 -1.73 -6.55 -18.98
C ILE A 124 -2.67 -7.70 -18.60
N ILE A 125 -2.26 -8.93 -18.85
CA ILE A 125 -3.02 -10.14 -18.50
C ILE A 125 -3.26 -10.20 -16.98
N GLY A 126 -2.23 -9.96 -16.18
CA GLY A 126 -2.35 -9.89 -14.73
C GLY A 126 -3.31 -8.80 -14.26
N GLY A 127 -3.25 -7.60 -14.86
CA GLY A 127 -4.17 -6.51 -14.58
C GLY A 127 -5.63 -6.87 -14.88
N ILE A 128 -5.89 -7.50 -16.03
CA ILE A 128 -7.23 -8.00 -16.38
C ILE A 128 -7.71 -9.03 -15.36
N LEU A 129 -6.82 -9.95 -14.95
CA LEU A 129 -7.15 -10.98 -13.97
C LEU A 129 -7.53 -10.40 -12.60
N ILE A 130 -6.87 -9.32 -12.17
CA ILE A 130 -7.23 -8.58 -10.94
C ILE A 130 -8.62 -7.94 -11.07
N ILE A 131 -8.92 -7.31 -12.21
CA ILE A 131 -10.24 -6.70 -12.46
C ILE A 131 -11.35 -7.75 -12.46
N VAL A 132 -11.12 -8.89 -13.12
CA VAL A 132 -12.07 -10.02 -13.12
C VAL A 132 -12.26 -10.57 -11.70
N GLY A 133 -11.17 -10.74 -10.95
CA GLY A 133 -11.23 -11.16 -9.54
C GLY A 133 -12.05 -10.21 -8.68
N LEU A 134 -11.85 -8.89 -8.85
CA LEU A 134 -12.64 -7.86 -8.18
C LEU A 134 -14.12 -7.95 -8.54
N TYR A 135 -14.45 -8.12 -9.82
CA TYR A 135 -15.83 -8.25 -10.26
C TYR A 135 -16.52 -9.48 -9.66
N CYS A 136 -15.83 -10.63 -9.63
CA CYS A 136 -16.31 -11.85 -8.98
C CYS A 136 -16.52 -11.64 -7.47
N TYR A 137 -15.59 -10.95 -6.80
CA TYR A 137 -15.71 -10.63 -5.38
C TYR A 137 -16.95 -9.77 -5.10
N ILE A 138 -17.15 -8.68 -5.86
CA ILE A 138 -18.35 -7.80 -5.73
C ILE A 138 -19.64 -8.62 -5.88
N LYS A 139 -19.70 -9.51 -6.88
CA LYS A 139 -20.88 -10.31 -7.14
C LYS A 139 -21.16 -11.31 -6.01
N GLY A 140 -20.12 -11.88 -5.41
CA GLY A 140 -20.23 -12.77 -4.25
C GLY A 140 -20.74 -12.04 -3.01
N ASP A 141 -20.18 -10.85 -2.75
CA ASP A 141 -20.50 -10.00 -1.60
C ASP A 141 -21.99 -9.53 -1.64
N ARG A 142 -22.49 -9.15 -2.83
CA ARG A 142 -23.92 -8.81 -3.03
C ARG A 142 -24.86 -9.97 -2.72
N LYS A 143 -24.51 -11.20 -3.14
CA LYS A 143 -25.32 -12.40 -2.87
C LYS A 143 -25.41 -12.75 -1.38
N GLN A 144 -24.49 -12.27 -0.55
CA GLN A 144 -24.51 -12.46 0.89
C GLN A 144 -25.34 -11.40 1.63
N GLN A 145 -25.62 -10.26 0.99
CA GLN A 145 -26.51 -9.22 1.54
C GLN A 145 -27.98 -9.48 1.22
N GLU A 146 -28.30 -10.03 0.03
CA GLU A 146 -29.67 -10.38 -0.40
C GLU A 146 -30.48 -11.36 0.51
N PRO A 147 -29.91 -12.28 1.32
CA PRO A 147 -30.70 -13.20 2.15
C PRO A 147 -31.28 -12.57 3.43
N GLN A 148 -30.77 -11.41 3.88
CA GLN A 148 -31.18 -10.80 5.17
C GLN A 148 -32.26 -9.73 5.02
N ASP A 149 -32.30 -9.01 3.89
CA ASP A 149 -33.27 -7.94 3.65
C ASP A 149 -34.68 -8.45 3.26
N VAL A 150 -34.85 -9.74 2.97
CA VAL A 150 -36.14 -10.36 2.60
C VAL A 150 -36.87 -10.96 3.82
N LEU A 151 -36.21 -10.96 4.99
CA LEU A 151 -36.73 -11.52 6.26
C LEU A 151 -36.86 -10.48 7.39
N ALA A 152 -36.59 -9.20 7.12
CA ALA A 152 -36.81 -8.08 8.02
C ALA A 152 -38.01 -7.24 7.56
#